data_AF-A0A919ZGT1-F1
#
_entry.id   AF-A0A919ZGT1-F1
#
_cell.length_a   1.000
_cell.length_b   1.000
_cell.length_c   1.000
_cell.angle_alpha   90.00
_cell.angle_beta   90.00
_cell.angle_gamma   90.00
#
_symmetry.space_group_name_H-M   'P 1'
#
loop_
_entity.id
_entity.type
_entity.pdbx_description
1 polymer ?
#
loop_
_entity_poly.entity_id
_entity_poly.type
_entity_poly.pdbx_seq_one_letter_code
_entity_poly.pdbx_strand_id
1 'polypeptide(L)'
;MNRVNRKFNWILGFVGFIISLFIITAPDEVDYNEWLSSKQGIICDHSGLESGCKMGDRAINRDTREIKNARIYLQVRETFSQSNKEYDIKAVGVLNHFFDMSSFTIYD
;
A
#
# COMPACT_ATOMS: atom_id res chain seq x y z
N MET A 1 -40.16 -14.36 -24.55
CA MET A 1 -38.96 -14.35 -23.67
C MET A 1 -38.76 -12.95 -23.12
N ASN A 2 -38.98 -12.78 -21.82
CA ASN A 2 -39.34 -11.52 -21.15
C ASN A 2 -38.18 -10.50 -21.09
N ARG A 3 -38.50 -9.20 -21.31
CA ARG A 3 -37.59 -8.04 -21.11
C ARG A 3 -36.82 -8.09 -19.78
N VAL A 4 -37.41 -8.69 -18.75
CA VAL A 4 -36.84 -8.87 -17.42
C VAL A 4 -35.55 -9.70 -17.48
N ASN A 5 -35.52 -10.78 -18.25
CA ASN A 5 -34.33 -11.65 -18.38
C ASN A 5 -33.19 -10.95 -19.13
N ARG A 6 -33.51 -10.09 -20.12
CA ARG A 6 -32.49 -9.27 -20.82
C ARG A 6 -31.88 -8.19 -19.92
N LYS A 7 -32.70 -7.53 -19.09
CA LYS A 7 -32.22 -6.54 -18.11
C LYS A 7 -31.42 -7.20 -16.99
N PHE A 8 -31.86 -8.36 -16.51
CA PHE A 8 -31.17 -9.14 -15.48
C PHE A 8 -29.79 -9.61 -15.96
N ASN A 9 -29.67 -10.11 -17.19
CA ASN A 9 -28.38 -10.49 -17.78
C ASN A 9 -27.41 -9.30 -17.92
N TRP A 10 -27.93 -8.10 -18.22
CA TRP A 10 -27.13 -6.88 -18.27
C TRP A 10 -26.62 -6.45 -16.89
N ILE A 11 -27.48 -6.52 -15.87
CA ILE A 11 -27.10 -6.22 -14.49
C ILE A 11 -26.04 -7.22 -14.01
N LEU A 12 -26.22 -8.51 -14.28
CA LEU A 12 -25.26 -9.55 -13.89
C LEU A 12 -23.90 -9.34 -14.57
N GLY A 13 -23.90 -8.99 -15.86
CA GLY A 13 -22.69 -8.65 -16.60
C GLY A 13 -21.99 -7.39 -16.07
N PHE A 14 -22.75 -6.36 -15.71
CA PHE A 14 -22.21 -5.13 -15.14
C PHE A 14 -21.61 -5.34 -13.74
N VAL A 15 -22.28 -6.13 -12.89
CA VAL A 15 -21.74 -6.51 -11.57
C VAL A 15 -20.45 -7.32 -11.73
N GLY A 16 -20.41 -8.27 -12.67
CA GLY A 16 -19.20 -9.02 -12.99
C GLY A 16 -18.05 -8.11 -13.44
N PHE A 17 -18.33 -7.14 -14.30
CA PHE A 17 -17.36 -6.16 -14.75
C PHE A 17 -16.80 -5.31 -13.60
N ILE A 18 -17.66 -4.84 -12.69
CA ILE A 18 -17.20 -4.10 -11.50
C ILE A 18 -16.26 -4.97 -10.66
N ILE A 19 -16.63 -6.22 -10.36
CA ILE A 19 -15.79 -7.11 -9.57
C ILE A 19 -14.42 -7.34 -10.24
N SER A 20 -14.38 -7.48 -11.58
CA SER A 20 -13.12 -7.59 -12.31
C SER A 20 -12.25 -6.34 -12.18
N LEU A 21 -12.83 -5.13 -12.18
CA LEU A 21 -12.07 -3.90 -11.95
C LEU A 21 -11.42 -3.90 -10.57
N PHE A 22 -12.15 -4.32 -9.52
CA PHE A 22 -11.59 -4.40 -8.16
C PHE A 22 -10.39 -5.34 -8.06
N ILE A 23 -10.37 -6.44 -8.83
CA ILE A 23 -9.25 -7.39 -8.85
C ILE A 23 -8.03 -6.77 -9.54
N ILE A 24 -8.24 -6.00 -10.62
CA ILE A 24 -7.15 -5.40 -11.40
C ILE A 24 -6.53 -4.21 -10.66
N THR A 25 -7.32 -3.47 -9.87
CA THR A 25 -6.84 -2.33 -9.06
C THR A 25 -6.48 -2.74 -7.63
N ALA A 26 -6.19 -4.02 -7.41
CA ALA A 26 -5.74 -4.49 -6.10
C ALA A 26 -4.32 -3.99 -5.86
N PRO A 27 -4.08 -3.17 -4.84
CA PRO A 27 -2.76 -2.59 -4.61
C PRO A 27 -1.77 -3.68 -4.19
N ASP A 28 -0.54 -3.55 -4.67
CA ASP A 28 0.56 -4.46 -4.36
C ASP A 28 1.73 -3.75 -3.63
N GLU A 29 2.82 -4.49 -3.40
CA GLU A 29 4.00 -3.96 -2.74
C GLU A 29 4.74 -2.89 -3.56
N VAL A 30 4.65 -2.94 -4.89
CA VAL A 30 5.23 -1.94 -5.79
C VAL A 30 4.46 -0.63 -5.64
N ASP A 31 3.13 -0.69 -5.68
CA ASP A 31 2.28 0.48 -5.45
C ASP A 31 2.52 1.10 -4.07
N TYR A 32 2.73 0.26 -3.05
CA TYR A 32 3.09 0.73 -1.71
C TYR A 32 4.45 1.44 -1.69
N ASN A 33 5.48 0.89 -2.34
CA ASN A 33 6.80 1.50 -2.40
C ASN A 33 6.76 2.85 -3.15
N GLU A 34 5.98 2.94 -4.22
CA GLU A 34 5.73 4.21 -4.91
C GLU A 34 5.05 5.22 -3.97
N TRP A 35 3.99 4.81 -3.28
CA TRP A 35 3.33 5.66 -2.28
C TRP A 35 4.28 6.08 -1.17
N LEU A 36 5.09 5.16 -0.64
CA LEU A 36 6.04 5.40 0.44
C LEU A 36 7.09 6.43 0.03
N SER A 37 7.61 6.33 -1.19
CA SER A 37 8.54 7.30 -1.75
C SER A 37 7.90 8.66 -2.01
N SER A 38 6.67 8.69 -2.55
CA SER A 38 5.99 9.93 -2.93
C SER A 38 5.43 10.69 -1.73
N LYS A 39 4.88 9.99 -0.74
CA LYS A 39 4.20 10.59 0.41
C LYS A 39 5.09 10.76 1.63
N GLN A 40 5.87 9.73 1.97
CA GLN A 40 6.74 9.78 3.14
C GLN A 40 8.18 10.19 2.78
N GLY A 41 8.54 10.25 1.49
CA GLY A 41 9.91 10.56 1.07
C GLY A 41 10.91 9.45 1.40
N ILE A 42 10.43 8.25 1.72
CA ILE A 42 11.25 7.10 2.11
C ILE A 42 11.51 6.23 0.88
N ILE A 43 12.78 6.00 0.57
CA ILE A 43 13.23 5.18 -0.54
C ILE A 43 14.10 4.07 0.05
N CYS A 44 13.70 2.82 -0.19
CA CYS A 44 14.48 1.65 0.22
C CYS A 44 15.04 0.97 -1.02
N ASP A 45 16.36 0.91 -1.12
CA ASP A 45 17.01 0.22 -2.22
C ASP A 45 17.10 -1.26 -1.88
N HIS A 46 16.57 -2.11 -2.76
CA HIS A 46 16.62 -3.56 -2.63
C HIS A 46 17.65 -4.17 -3.60
N SER A 47 18.46 -3.33 -4.25
CA SER A 47 19.37 -3.67 -5.36
C SER A 47 20.81 -3.95 -4.89
N GLY A 48 21.06 -4.94 -4.03
CA GLY A 48 22.43 -5.44 -3.75
C GLY A 48 22.89 -5.48 -2.28
N LEU A 49 24.22 -5.54 -2.09
CA LEU A 49 24.95 -5.80 -0.83
C LEU A 49 24.72 -4.78 0.30
N GLU A 50 24.23 -3.58 -0.03
CA GLU A 50 23.83 -2.56 0.93
C GLU A 50 22.31 -2.37 0.88
N SER A 51 21.58 -3.20 1.62
CA SER A 51 20.16 -3.00 1.87
C SER A 51 19.99 -1.81 2.82
N GLY A 52 19.62 -0.65 2.30
CA GLY A 52 19.48 0.58 3.08
C GLY A 52 18.23 1.37 2.70
N CYS A 53 17.59 1.97 3.69
CA CYS A 53 16.51 2.92 3.49
C CYS A 53 17.03 4.34 3.73
N LYS A 54 16.49 5.30 3.00
CA LYS A 54 16.77 6.72 3.20
C LYS A 54 15.49 7.54 3.17
N MET A 55 15.47 8.61 3.96
CA MET A 55 14.42 9.63 3.96
C MET A 55 15.07 10.96 3.58
N GLY A 56 14.81 11.43 2.36
CA GLY A 56 15.61 12.51 1.75
C GLY A 56 17.10 12.12 1.65
N ASP A 57 17.97 12.94 2.24
CA ASP A 57 19.43 12.72 2.25
C ASP A 57 19.94 11.93 3.48
N ARG A 58 19.04 11.45 4.34
CA ARG A 58 19.44 10.78 5.59
C ARG A 58 19.15 9.29 5.53
N ALA A 59 20.13 8.49 5.93
CA ALA A 59 19.93 7.07 6.17
C ALA A 59 18.91 6.86 7.32
N ILE A 60 18.03 5.89 7.13
CA ILE A 60 17.12 5.39 8.16
C ILE A 60 17.24 3.87 8.19
N ASN A 61 17.12 3.29 9.37
CA ASN A 61 17.06 1.84 9.51
C ASN A 61 15.61 1.40 9.45
N ARG A 62 15.33 0.33 8.71
CA ARG A 62 14.04 -0.36 8.75
C ARG A 62 14.14 -1.42 9.84
N ASP A 63 13.33 -1.28 10.89
CA ASP A 63 13.36 -2.19 12.03
C ASP A 63 12.39 -3.36 11.81
N THR A 64 11.16 -3.05 11.39
CA THR A 64 10.13 -4.08 11.14
C THR A 64 9.36 -3.81 9.86
N ARG A 65 8.86 -4.89 9.23
CA ARG A 65 7.99 -4.84 8.05
C ARG A 65 6.94 -5.94 8.15
N GLU A 66 5.67 -5.52 8.23
CA GLU A 66 4.50 -6.40 8.24
C GLU A 66 3.59 -6.04 7.07
N ILE A 67 3.33 -7.02 6.19
CA ILE A 67 2.46 -6.86 5.03
C ILE A 67 1.35 -7.90 5.10
N LYS A 68 0.12 -7.43 5.00
CA LYS A 68 -1.08 -8.27 4.89
C LYS A 68 -1.77 -7.96 3.57
N ASN A 69 -1.70 -8.92 2.65
CA ASN A 69 -2.39 -8.84 1.37
C ASN A 69 -3.68 -9.66 1.43
N ALA A 70 -4.82 -9.01 1.18
CA ALA A 70 -6.15 -9.62 1.22
C ALA A 70 -6.89 -9.49 -0.12
N ARG A 71 -6.18 -9.64 -1.26
CA ARG A 71 -6.68 -9.62 -2.66
C ARG A 71 -7.38 -8.35 -3.15
N ILE A 72 -8.06 -7.61 -2.29
CA ILE A 72 -8.76 -6.36 -2.61
C ILE A 72 -8.19 -5.17 -1.82
N TYR A 73 -7.40 -5.46 -0.79
CA TYR A 73 -6.69 -4.46 0.00
C TYR A 73 -5.32 -4.98 0.42
N LEU A 74 -4.42 -4.05 0.66
CA LEU A 74 -3.09 -4.28 1.20
C LEU A 74 -2.95 -3.47 2.48
N GLN A 75 -2.60 -4.11 3.58
CA GLN A 75 -2.24 -3.40 4.81
C GLN A 75 -0.76 -3.55 5.02
N VAL A 76 -0.08 -2.42 5.22
CA VAL A 76 1.35 -2.39 5.49
C VAL A 76 1.61 -1.65 6.79
N ARG A 77 2.49 -2.21 7.61
CA ARG A 77 3.06 -1.56 8.78
C ARG A 77 4.57 -1.73 8.76
N GLU A 78 5.28 -0.61 8.75
CA GLU A 78 6.74 -0.58 8.78
C GLU A 78 7.20 0.37 9.86
N THR A 79 8.16 -0.04 10.67
CA THR A 79 8.83 0.86 11.62
C THR A 79 10.22 1.20 11.11
N PHE A 80 10.56 2.48 11.18
CA PHE A 80 11.88 2.98 10.86
C PHE A 80 12.46 3.73 12.04
N SER A 81 13.78 3.64 12.21
CA SER A 81 14.51 4.37 13.22
C SER A 81 15.56 5.29 12.60
N GLN A 82 15.68 6.49 13.16
CA GLN A 82 16.72 7.45 12.84
C GLN A 82 17.21 8.12 14.11
N SER A 83 18.39 7.71 14.60
CA SER A 83 18.98 8.24 15.84
C SER A 83 17.98 8.11 17.01
N ASN A 84 17.37 9.21 17.48
CA ASN A 84 16.40 9.22 18.58
C ASN A 84 14.92 9.32 18.14
N LYS A 85 14.63 9.03 16.87
CA LYS A 85 13.29 9.11 16.29
C LYS A 85 12.84 7.77 15.75
N GLU A 86 11.59 7.42 16.03
CA GLU A 86 10.92 6.24 15.48
C GLU A 86 9.73 6.67 14.64
N TYR A 87 9.64 6.11 13.44
CA TYR A 87 8.58 6.35 12.46
C TYR A 87 7.78 5.05 12.31
N ASP A 88 6.54 5.00 12.83
CA ASP A 88 5.62 3.88 12.60
C ASP A 88 4.74 4.23 11.39
N ILE A 89 5.14 3.74 10.22
CA ILE A 89 4.42 3.95 8.96
C ILE A 89 3.37 2.85 8.81
N LYS A 90 2.10 3.25 8.91
CA LYS A 90 0.97 2.36 8.70
C LYS A 90 0.14 2.85 7.54
N ALA A 91 -0.14 1.97 6.58
CA ALA A 91 -0.95 2.29 5.42
C ALA A 91 -1.93 1.18 5.08
N VAL A 92 -3.08 1.57 4.54
CA VAL A 92 -4.05 0.63 3.94
C VAL A 92 -4.27 1.03 2.48
N GLY A 93 -3.86 0.18 1.56
CA GLY A 93 -4.12 0.26 0.14
C GLY A 93 -5.48 -0.35 -0.20
N VAL A 94 -6.33 0.37 -0.92
CA VAL A 94 -7.57 -0.12 -1.56
C VAL A 94 -7.72 0.57 -2.91
N LEU A 95 -8.04 -0.16 -3.99
CA LEU A 95 -8.29 0.43 -5.33
C LEU A 95 -7.15 1.37 -5.81
N ASN A 96 -5.89 0.93 -5.77
CA ASN A 96 -4.71 1.75 -6.09
C ASN A 96 -4.53 3.03 -5.26
N HIS A 97 -5.23 3.17 -4.13
CA HIS A 97 -5.09 4.31 -3.21
C HIS A 97 -4.63 3.84 -1.85
N PHE A 98 -3.63 4.52 -1.28
CA PHE A 98 -3.14 4.25 0.07
C PHE A 98 -3.58 5.34 1.05
N PHE A 99 -4.23 4.91 2.13
CA PHE A 99 -4.62 5.74 3.25
C PHE A 99 -3.53 5.73 4.32
N ASP A 100 -3.07 6.92 4.70
CA ASP A 100 -2.04 7.11 5.71
C ASP A 100 -2.62 7.03 7.13
N MET A 101 -2.06 6.15 7.95
CA MET A 101 -2.38 5.98 9.37
C MET A 101 -1.09 5.97 10.21
N SER A 102 -0.02 6.58 9.70
CA SER A 102 1.28 6.64 10.35
C SER A 102 1.26 7.46 11.64
N SER A 103 2.19 7.14 12.54
CA SER A 103 2.43 7.87 13.78
C SER A 103 3.92 8.04 14.03
N PHE A 104 4.31 9.17 14.62
CA PHE A 104 5.71 9.52 14.87
C PHE A 104 5.96 9.70 16.36
N THR A 105 7.00 9.05 16.87
CA THR A 105 7.42 9.17 18.27
C THR A 105 8.85 9.72 18.32
N ILE A 106 9.04 10.77 19.11
CA ILE A 106 10.36 11.36 19.39
C ILE A 106 10.68 11.03 20.84
N TYR A 107 11.80 10.37 21.07
CA TYR A 107 12.32 10.17 22.42
C TYR A 107 13.15 11.41 22.80
N ASP A 108 12.95 11.93 24.02
CA ASP A 108 13.76 13.00 24.63
C ASP A 108 14.93 12.40 25.43
#